data_AF-A0A5J5JUE2-F1
#
_entry.id   AF-A0A5J5JUE2-F1
#
_cell.length_a   1.000
_cell.length_b   1.000
_cell.length_c   1.000
_cell.angle_alpha   90.00
_cell.angle_beta   90.00
_cell.angle_gamma   90.00
#
_symmetry.space_group_name_H-M   'P 1'
#
loop_
_entity.id
_entity.type
_entity.pdbx_description
1 polymer ?
#
loop_
_entity_poly.entity_id
_entity_poly.type
_entity_poly.pdbx_seq_one_letter_code
_entity_poly.pdbx_strand_id
1 'polypeptide(L)' 'MRRWVSAEGHEVDSVVIEGRCLLRVRHLGYHVGFCATVEEVAAHVDLADLVEVVDLRRPGRRRARR' A
#
# COMPACT_ATOMS: atom_id res chain seq x y z
N MET A 1 0.85 7.78 -2.95
CA MET A 1 1.56 6.59 -2.42
C MET A 1 0.68 5.41 -2.74
N ARG A 2 1.18 4.38 -3.43
CA ARG A 2 0.35 3.23 -3.81
C ARG A 2 0.15 2.35 -2.58
N ARG A 3 -1.07 1.88 -2.39
CA ARG A 3 -1.49 1.04 -1.26
C ARG A 3 -2.38 -0.05 -1.81
N TRP A 4 -2.23 -1.26 -1.29
CA TRP A 4 -3.06 -2.41 -1.62
C TRP A 4 -3.69 -2.96 -0.35
N VAL A 5 -4.87 -3.55 -0.49
CA VAL A 5 -5.63 -4.16 0.62
C VAL A 5 -6.22 -5.49 0.19
N SER A 6 -6.36 -6.43 1.12
CA SER A 6 -7.12 -7.67 0.89
C SER A 6 -8.44 -7.67 1.66
N ALA A 7 -9.37 -8.55 1.28
CA ALA A 7 -10.64 -8.74 1.98
C ALA A 7 -10.45 -9.23 3.44
N GLU A 8 -9.35 -9.92 3.72
CA GLU A 8 -8.99 -10.41 5.05
C GLU A 8 -8.37 -9.33 5.95
N GLY A 9 -8.19 -8.10 5.47
CA GLY A 9 -7.66 -6.99 6.26
C GLY A 9 -6.15 -6.86 6.26
N HIS A 10 -5.47 -7.48 5.28
CA HIS A 10 -4.07 -7.16 4.99
C HIS A 10 -3.97 -5.80 4.29
N GLU A 11 -2.91 -5.07 4.59
CA GLU A 11 -2.54 -3.85 3.91
C GLU A 11 -1.07 -3.93 3.50
N VAL A 12 -0.78 -3.55 2.26
CA VAL A 12 0.57 -3.47 1.73
C VAL A 12 0.80 -2.05 1.20
N ASP A 13 1.87 -1.40 1.64
CA ASP A 13 2.27 -0.08 1.15
C ASP A 13 3.80 0.04 1.06
N SER A 14 4.30 0.84 0.11
CA SER A 14 5.75 1.04 -0.04
C SER A 14 6.27 2.02 1.00
N VAL A 15 7.32 1.70 1.73
CA VAL A 15 7.98 2.59 2.70
C VAL A 15 9.47 2.74 2.39
N VAL A 16 10.11 3.81 2.87
CA VAL A 16 11.56 3.99 2.77
C VAL A 16 12.17 3.87 4.16
N ILE A 17 13.11 2.93 4.33
CA ILE A 17 13.85 2.69 5.56
C ILE A 17 15.34 2.72 5.22
N GLU A 18 16.10 3.59 5.86
CA GLU A 18 17.54 3.75 5.63
C GLU A 18 17.89 3.91 4.13
N GLY A 19 17.06 4.65 3.39
CA GLY A 19 17.23 4.88 1.95
C GLY A 19 16.81 3.72 1.04
N ARG A 20 16.31 2.60 1.59
CA ARG A 20 15.83 1.45 0.83
C ARG A 20 14.31 1.46 0.74
N CYS A 21 13.78 1.26 -0.48
CA CYS A 21 12.35 1.07 -0.68
C CYS A 21 11.97 -0.38 -0.34
N LEU A 22 11.03 -0.54 0.59
CA LEU A 22 10.52 -1.84 1.04
C LEU A 22 8.98 -1.84 0.98
N LEU A 23 8.40 -3.03 1.01
CA LEU A 23 6.96 -3.25 1.15
C LEU A 23 6.64 -3.50 2.61
N ARG A 24 5.87 -2.60 3.24
CA ARG A 24 5.37 -2.81 4.60
C ARG A 24 4.08 -3.61 4.53
N VAL A 25 4.03 -4.72 5.25
CA VAL A 25 2.81 -5.52 5.45
C VAL A 25 2.22 -5.20 6.82
N ARG A 26 0.91 -4.94 6.84
CA ARG A 26 0.09 -4.81 8.05
C ARG A 26 -1.09 -5.76 7.96
N HIS A 27 -1.58 -6.24 9.10
CA HIS A 27 -2.79 -7.04 9.19
C HIS A 27 -3.65 -6.48 10.33
N LEU A 28 -4.89 -6.08 10.03
CA LEU A 28 -5.82 -5.49 11.00
C LEU A 28 -5.21 -4.30 11.77
N GLY A 29 -4.38 -3.49 11.10
CA GLY A 29 -3.69 -2.34 11.66
C GLY A 29 -2.36 -2.64 12.36
N TYR A 30 -2.05 -3.90 12.65
CA TYR A 30 -0.78 -4.30 13.28
C TYR A 30 0.32 -4.49 12.23
N HIS A 31 1.55 -4.10 12.57
CA HIS A 31 2.70 -4.33 11.72
C HIS A 31 3.12 -5.80 11.73
N VAL A 32 3.20 -6.39 10.54
CA VAL A 32 3.63 -7.78 10.34
C VAL A 32 5.12 -7.82 10.00
N GLY A 33 5.55 -6.99 9.04
CA GLY A 33 6.95 -6.94 8.64
C GLY A 33 7.25 -6.00 7.48
N PHE A 34 8.53 -5.91 7.14
CA PHE A 34 9.05 -5.25 5.95
C PHE A 34 9.62 -6.28 5.00
N CYS A 35 9.16 -6.26 3.75
CA CYS A 35 9.55 -7.19 2.70
C CYS A 35 10.33 -6.42 1.63
N ALA A 36 11.48 -6.96 1.22
CA ALA A 36 12.27 -6.46 0.10
C ALA A 36 11.77 -6.98 -1.26
N THR A 37 11.05 -8.10 -1.26
CA THR A 37 10.58 -8.79 -2.48
C THR A 37 9.08 -9.08 -2.44
N VAL A 38 8.52 -9.43 -3.60
CA VAL A 38 7.10 -9.83 -3.71
C VAL A 38 6.90 -11.22 -3.10
N GLU A 39 7.89 -12.10 -3.23
CA GLU A 39 7.89 -13.44 -2.66
C GLU A 39 7.78 -13.40 -1.12
N GLU A 40 8.47 -12.47 -0.47
CA GLU A 40 8.35 -12.24 0.98
C GLU A 40 6.95 -11.72 1.36
N VAL A 41 6.30 -10.92 0.52
CA VAL A 41 4.91 -10.50 0.74
C VAL A 41 3.95 -11.70 0.61
N ALA A 42 4.19 -12.58 -0.37
CA ALA A 42 3.38 -13.77 -0.60
C ALA A 42 3.42 -14.76 0.58
N ALA A 43 4.44 -14.69 1.44
CA ALA A 43 4.50 -15.45 2.68
C ALA A 43 3.49 -14.97 3.75
N HIS A 44 2.91 -13.78 3.58
CA HIS A 44 1.98 -13.16 4.53
C HIS A 44 0.56 -13.00 3.99
N VAL A 45 0.38 -12.86 2.68
CA VAL A 45 -0.93 -12.60 2.06
C VAL A 45 -1.01 -13.27 0.69
N ASP A 46 -2.19 -13.77 0.33
CA ASP A 46 -2.45 -14.20 -1.05
C ASP A 46 -2.43 -12.97 -1.97
N LEU A 47 -1.48 -12.95 -2.90
CA LEU A 47 -1.31 -11.83 -3.82
C LEU A 47 -2.53 -11.64 -4.74
N ALA A 48 -3.29 -12.70 -5.01
CA ALA A 48 -4.49 -12.62 -5.84
C ALA A 48 -5.63 -11.84 -5.16
N ASP A 49 -5.60 -11.73 -3.82
CA ASP A 49 -6.62 -11.02 -3.04
C ASP A 49 -6.32 -9.52 -2.89
N LEU A 50 -5.14 -9.07 -3.30
CA LEU A 50 -4.74 -7.68 -3.15
C LEU A 50 -5.36 -6.80 -4.24
N VAL A 51 -6.07 -5.76 -3.79
CA VAL A 51 -6.66 -4.72 -4.63
C VAL A 51 -6.00 -3.38 -4.35
N GLU A 52 -5.61 -2.66 -5.39
CA GLU A 52 -5.03 -1.31 -5.25
C GLU A 52 -6.09 -0.30 -4.78
N VAL A 53 -5.74 0.45 -3.74
CA VAL A 53 -6.51 1.59 -3.25
C VAL A 53 -6.09 2.83 -4.01
N VAL A 54 -7.03 3.40 -4.75
CA VAL A 54 -6.83 4.65 -5.50
C VAL A 54 -7.57 5.81 -4.85
N ASP A 55 -6.85 6.89 -4.56
CA ASP A 55 -7.42 8.14 -4.04
C ASP A 55 -8.23 8.85 -5.14
N LEU A 56 -9.56 8.86 -5.04
CA LEU A 56 -10.46 9.50 -6.01
C LEU A 56 -10.55 11.04 -5.85
N ARG A 57 -9.47 11.72 -5.43
CA ARG A 57 -9.52 13.19 -5.21
C ARG A 57 -10.06 13.87 -6.47
N ARG A 58 -11.23 14.52 -6.33
CA ARG A 58 -11.86 15.32 -7.39
C ARG A 58 -10.82 16.32 -7.91
N PRO A 59 -10.60 16.43 -9.24
CA PRO A 59 -9.74 17.48 -9.76
C PRO A 59 -10.27 18.81 -9.25
N GLY A 60 -9.44 19.51 -8.45
CA GLY A 60 -9.80 20.79 -7.89
C GLY A 60 -10.18 21.74 -9.03
N ARG A 61 -11.36 22.36 -8.94
CA ARG A 61 -11.73 23.50 -9.78
C ARG A 61 -10.54 24.45 -9.81
N ARG A 62 -9.84 24.56 -10.96
CA ARG A 62 -8.89 25.64 -11.21
C ARG A 62 -9.64 26.93 -10.91
N ARG A 63 -9.36 27.58 -9.78
CA ARG A 63 -9.80 28.95 -9.55
C ARG A 63 -9.17 29.75 -10.69
N ALA A 64 -9.98 30.12 -11.66
CA ALA A 64 -9.62 31.14 -12.63
C ALA A 64 -9.26 32.39 -11.83
N ARG A 65 -7.97 32.72 -11.81
CA ARG A 65 -7.52 34.00 -11.28
C ARG A 65 -8.06 35.07 -12.25
N ARG A 66 -8.97 35.91 -11.75
CA ARG A 66 -9.23 37.24 -12.32
C ARG A 66 -8.25 38.21 -11.69
#